data_AF-A0A017HUV1-F1
#
_entry.id   AF-A0A017HUV1-F1
#
_cell.length_a   1.000
_cell.length_b   1.000
_cell.length_c   1.000
_cell.angle_alpha   90.00
_cell.angle_beta   90.00
_cell.angle_gamma   90.00
#
_symmetry.space_group_name_H-M   'P 1'
#
loop_
_entity.id
_entity.type
_entity.pdbx_description
1 polymer ?
#
loop_
_entity_poly.entity_id
_entity_poly.type
_entity_poly.pdbx_seq_one_letter_code
_entity_poly.pdbx_strand_id
1 'polypeptide(L)'
;MSAGGEASLEGHAESVVGAFEPIRDRFVGHDPRRIEDIWQVAYRGGFYRGGPVLMSALSGLDQALWDLKGRITGLPAWEMLGGLVRDRIRAYAWIGGDRPHEIADAARARREQGFSAVKMNATAELDFLGTPKLLADVVQRVQAAQAEGMDVGLDFHGRIHRPMAKQLAKLLEPLGLLFIEEPLLSENPEGLREIAGLVSTPIALGERLYSRWDFKPFLERGIVDIIQPDLSHAGGLSECRKIAAMA
;
A
#
# COMPACT_ATOMS: atom_id res chain seq x y z
N MET A 1 25.15 19.19 2.30
CA MET A 1 24.30 18.45 1.35
C MET A 1 23.02 18.09 2.09
N SER A 2 21.86 18.48 1.57
CA SER A 2 20.55 18.10 2.13
C SER A 2 20.02 16.86 1.41
N ALA A 3 19.24 16.05 2.12
CA ALA A 3 18.54 14.87 1.63
C ALA A 3 17.13 14.82 2.22
N GLY A 4 16.19 14.16 1.54
CA GLY A 4 14.78 14.12 1.93
C GLY A 4 14.25 12.71 2.14
N GLY A 5 13.29 12.58 3.05
CA GLY A 5 12.48 11.39 3.25
C GLY A 5 11.09 11.79 3.76
N GLU A 6 10.12 10.93 3.53
CA GLU A 6 8.72 11.12 3.92
C GLU A 6 8.35 10.15 5.04
N ALA A 7 7.68 10.68 6.07
CA ALA A 7 7.17 9.93 7.21
C ALA A 7 5.73 10.38 7.56
N SER A 8 4.98 10.85 6.57
CA SER A 8 3.57 11.22 6.72
C SER A 8 2.81 10.03 7.30
N LEU A 9 2.05 10.23 8.38
CA LEU A 9 1.10 9.27 8.93
C LEU A 9 -0.19 10.00 9.21
N GLU A 10 -1.20 9.73 8.39
CA GLU A 10 -2.46 10.47 8.35
C GLU A 10 -3.13 10.46 9.74
N GLY A 11 -3.41 11.66 10.27
CA GLY A 11 -4.03 11.84 11.59
C GLY A 11 -3.09 11.67 12.78
N HIS A 12 -1.80 11.38 12.59
CA HIS A 12 -0.85 11.09 13.67
C HIS A 12 0.52 11.78 13.52
N ALA A 13 0.58 12.91 12.81
CA ALA A 13 1.83 13.62 12.50
C ALA A 13 2.67 13.95 13.76
N GLU A 14 2.05 14.45 14.83
CA GLU A 14 2.74 14.81 16.07
C GLU A 14 3.36 13.59 16.76
N SER A 15 2.70 12.43 16.66
CA SER A 15 3.24 11.17 17.20
C SER A 15 4.49 10.73 16.44
N VAL A 16 4.48 10.86 15.11
CA VAL A 16 5.65 10.54 14.28
C VAL A 16 6.80 11.51 14.55
N VAL A 17 6.51 12.82 14.66
CA VAL A 17 7.52 13.83 15.01
C VAL A 17 8.15 13.49 16.37
N GLY A 18 7.34 13.24 17.40
CA GLY A 18 7.84 12.86 18.73
C GLY A 18 8.63 11.55 18.73
N ALA A 19 8.27 10.58 17.89
CA ALA A 19 9.04 9.34 17.72
C ALA A 19 10.36 9.56 16.96
N PHE A 20 10.40 10.53 16.04
CA PHE A 20 11.58 10.84 15.25
C PHE A 20 12.64 11.63 16.03
N GLU A 21 12.26 12.47 16.99
CA GLU A 21 13.21 13.29 17.76
C GLU A 21 14.32 12.49 18.47
N PRO A 22 14.02 11.41 19.22
CA PRO A 22 15.07 10.59 19.85
C PRO A 22 15.94 9.85 18.82
N ILE A 23 15.36 9.47 17.68
CA ILE A 23 16.09 8.85 16.56
C ILE A 23 17.10 9.86 15.99
N ARG A 24 16.66 11.08 15.70
CA ARG A 24 17.50 12.19 15.25
C ARG A 24 18.66 12.40 16.22
N ASP A 25 18.37 12.62 17.50
CA ASP A 25 19.39 12.97 18.50
C ASP A 25 20.44 11.87 18.66
N ARG A 26 20.02 10.61 18.55
CA ARG A 26 20.94 9.47 18.57
C ARG A 26 21.90 9.45 17.39
N PHE A 27 21.43 9.77 16.18
CA PHE A 27 22.22 9.59 14.96
C PHE A 27 23.00 10.83 14.49
N VAL A 28 22.87 11.97 15.16
CA VAL A 28 23.77 13.11 14.93
C VAL A 28 25.23 12.68 15.12
N GLY A 29 26.09 13.03 14.17
CA GLY A 29 27.51 12.68 14.17
C GLY A 29 27.85 11.25 13.72
N HIS A 30 26.85 10.39 13.48
CA HIS A 30 27.09 9.07 12.89
C HIS A 30 27.44 9.16 11.40
N ASP A 31 28.15 8.15 10.89
CA ASP A 31 28.39 8.00 9.46
C ASP A 31 27.09 7.58 8.74
N PRO A 32 26.47 8.44 7.91
CA PRO A 32 25.19 8.15 7.26
C PRO A 32 25.30 7.04 6.20
N ARG A 33 26.51 6.64 5.80
CA ARG A 33 26.71 5.54 4.84
C ARG A 33 26.39 4.18 5.45
N ARG A 34 26.32 4.08 6.79
CA ARG A 34 26.02 2.86 7.53
C ARG A 34 24.50 2.62 7.65
N ILE A 35 23.77 2.69 6.54
CA ILE A 35 22.30 2.65 6.50
C ILE A 35 21.74 1.43 7.25
N GLU A 36 22.24 0.22 6.97
CA GLU A 36 21.77 -1.00 7.63
C GLU A 36 22.02 -0.99 9.14
N ASP A 37 23.16 -0.45 9.60
CA ASP A 37 23.48 -0.34 11.03
C ASP A 37 22.51 0.63 11.73
N ILE A 38 22.35 1.83 11.15
CA ILE A 38 21.40 2.84 11.63
C ILE A 38 19.98 2.28 11.66
N TRP A 39 19.56 1.62 10.59
CA TRP A 39 18.24 0.99 10.50
C TRP A 39 18.04 -0.05 11.60
N GLN A 40 19.01 -0.95 11.83
CA GLN A 40 18.91 -1.95 12.88
C GLN A 40 18.82 -1.30 14.26
N VAL A 41 19.69 -0.33 14.57
CA VAL A 41 19.69 0.36 15.86
C VAL A 41 18.39 1.14 16.08
N ALA A 42 17.87 1.81 15.06
CA ALA A 42 16.60 2.52 15.14
C ALA A 42 15.41 1.56 15.36
N TYR A 43 15.39 0.42 14.66
CA TYR A 43 14.32 -0.57 14.75
C TYR A 43 14.29 -1.34 16.07
N ARG A 44 15.46 -1.75 16.59
CA ARG A 44 15.54 -2.67 17.75
C ARG A 44 16.21 -2.10 19.00
N GLY A 45 16.83 -0.92 18.92
CA GLY A 45 17.63 -0.33 19.99
C GLY A 45 16.80 0.23 21.16
N GLY A 46 15.51 0.48 20.95
CA GLY A 46 14.55 0.92 21.98
C GLY A 46 13.81 -0.22 22.68
N PHE A 47 14.25 -1.47 22.50
CA PHE A 47 13.61 -2.70 22.99
C PHE A 47 12.31 -3.09 22.27
N TYR A 48 11.23 -2.31 22.42
CA TYR A 48 9.97 -2.54 21.69
C TYR A 48 10.10 -2.14 20.23
N ARG A 49 9.40 -2.86 19.34
CA ARG A 49 9.61 -2.78 17.89
C ARG A 49 8.30 -2.54 17.16
N GLY A 50 8.40 -1.82 16.04
CA GLY A 50 7.33 -1.78 15.05
C GLY A 50 6.16 -0.88 15.41
N GLY A 51 5.03 -1.17 14.78
CA GLY A 51 3.83 -0.34 14.83
C GLY A 51 3.90 0.88 13.89
N PRO A 52 2.74 1.49 13.60
CA PRO A 52 2.62 2.52 12.58
C PRO A 52 3.54 3.72 12.86
N VAL A 53 3.57 4.21 14.11
CA VAL A 53 4.32 5.43 14.45
C VAL A 53 5.84 5.23 14.32
N LEU A 54 6.40 4.19 14.95
CA LEU A 54 7.85 3.97 14.93
C LEU A 54 8.34 3.59 13.53
N MET A 55 7.59 2.77 12.80
CA MET A 55 7.97 2.36 11.46
C MET A 55 7.84 3.51 10.45
N SER A 56 6.91 4.45 10.66
CA SER A 56 6.84 5.66 9.82
C SER A 56 8.04 6.58 10.03
N ALA A 57 8.37 6.86 11.30
CA ALA A 57 9.55 7.65 11.64
C ALA A 57 10.84 7.01 11.09
N LEU A 58 10.97 5.69 11.21
CA LEU A 58 12.09 4.93 10.65
C LEU A 58 12.12 4.99 9.11
N SER A 59 10.96 4.91 8.45
CA SER A 59 10.87 4.97 6.99
C SER A 59 11.38 6.30 6.44
N GLY A 60 10.97 7.42 7.05
CA GLY A 60 11.47 8.74 6.64
C GLY A 60 12.99 8.89 6.84
N LEU A 61 13.54 8.36 7.94
CA LEU A 61 14.99 8.32 8.14
C LEU A 61 15.67 7.49 7.04
N ASP A 62 15.17 6.27 6.79
CA ASP A 62 15.75 5.35 5.81
C ASP A 62 15.76 5.96 4.40
N GLN A 63 14.65 6.55 3.97
CA GLN A 63 14.55 7.27 2.70
C GLN A 63 15.57 8.41 2.61
N ALA A 64 15.71 9.23 3.65
CA ALA A 64 16.68 10.33 3.68
C ALA A 64 18.14 9.84 3.62
N LEU A 65 18.45 8.72 4.28
CA LEU A 65 19.78 8.10 4.23
C LEU A 65 20.10 7.54 2.83
N TRP A 66 19.11 6.91 2.18
CA TRP A 66 19.26 6.43 0.80
C TRP A 66 19.41 7.57 -0.21
N ASP A 67 18.63 8.65 -0.09
CA ASP A 67 18.78 9.85 -0.91
C ASP A 67 20.18 10.47 -0.71
N LEU A 68 20.62 10.61 0.54
CA LEU A 68 21.96 11.12 0.83
C LEU A 68 23.07 10.24 0.23
N LYS A 69 22.95 8.92 0.34
CA LYS A 69 23.91 7.98 -0.27
C LYS A 69 23.93 8.10 -1.80
N GLY A 70 22.76 8.25 -2.43
CA GLY A 70 22.65 8.49 -3.86
C GLY A 70 23.35 9.77 -4.29
N ARG A 71 23.16 10.86 -3.53
CA ARG A 71 23.84 12.14 -3.78
C ARG A 71 25.36 12.08 -3.59
N ILE A 72 25.84 11.33 -2.60
CA ILE A 72 27.28 11.12 -2.36
C ILE A 72 27.91 10.33 -3.50
N THR A 73 27.23 9.31 -4.01
CA THR A 73 27.76 8.39 -5.01
C THR A 73 27.48 8.82 -6.45
N GLY A 74 26.55 9.74 -6.67
CA GLY A 74 26.07 10.10 -8.00
C GLY A 74 25.21 9.02 -8.65
N LEU A 75 24.73 8.03 -7.88
CA LEU A 75 23.94 6.91 -8.38
C LEU A 75 22.50 6.98 -7.87
N PRO A 76 21.50 6.61 -8.70
CA PRO A 76 20.14 6.46 -8.23
C PRO A 76 19.99 5.25 -7.30
N ALA A 77 18.97 5.27 -6.45
CA ALA A 77 18.75 4.22 -5.45
C ALA A 77 18.68 2.81 -6.08
N TRP A 78 17.95 2.65 -7.18
CA TRP A 78 17.80 1.35 -7.87
C TRP A 78 19.13 0.78 -8.37
N GLU A 79 20.09 1.62 -8.80
CA GLU A 79 21.41 1.17 -9.25
C GLU A 79 22.21 0.61 -8.06
N MET A 80 22.18 1.33 -6.93
CA MET A 80 22.79 0.87 -5.68
C MET A 80 22.11 -0.38 -5.09
N LEU A 81 20.88 -0.68 -5.52
CA LEU A 81 20.13 -1.87 -5.12
C LEU A 81 20.38 -3.09 -6.02
N GLY A 82 21.13 -2.94 -7.11
CA GLY A 82 21.50 -4.04 -8.01
C GLY A 82 21.13 -3.82 -9.49
N GLY A 83 20.64 -2.64 -9.85
CA GLY A 83 20.35 -2.28 -11.24
C GLY A 83 18.91 -2.61 -11.68
N LEU A 84 18.64 -2.37 -12.97
CA LEU A 84 17.32 -2.53 -13.56
C LEU A 84 16.97 -4.01 -13.77
N VAL A 85 15.75 -4.37 -13.38
CA VAL A 85 15.10 -5.65 -13.77
C VAL A 85 14.04 -5.46 -14.85
N ARG A 86 13.79 -4.21 -15.24
CA ARG A 86 12.83 -3.76 -16.26
C ARG A 86 13.11 -2.31 -16.64
N ASP A 87 12.76 -1.92 -17.87
CA ASP A 87 12.96 -0.55 -18.37
C ASP A 87 11.85 0.42 -17.96
N ARG A 88 10.65 -0.10 -17.67
CA ARG A 88 9.48 0.68 -17.25
C ARG A 88 8.59 -0.11 -16.31
N ILE A 89 7.86 0.59 -15.45
CA ILE A 89 6.84 0.02 -14.55
C ILE A 89 5.46 0.55 -14.95
N ARG A 90 4.45 -0.33 -15.01
CA ARG A 90 3.06 0.07 -15.23
C ARG A 90 2.55 0.74 -13.96
N ALA A 91 2.02 1.96 -14.07
CA ALA A 91 1.32 2.64 -13.00
C ALA A 91 -0.19 2.59 -13.24
N TYR A 92 -0.97 2.62 -12.15
CA TYR A 92 -2.40 2.90 -12.17
C TYR A 92 -2.68 4.20 -11.41
N ALA A 93 -3.81 4.85 -11.70
CA ALA A 93 -4.19 6.10 -11.03
C ALA A 93 -5.43 5.90 -10.16
N TRP A 94 -5.50 6.60 -9.03
CA TRP A 94 -6.75 6.66 -8.28
C TRP A 94 -7.77 7.58 -8.97
N ILE A 95 -9.04 7.16 -8.96
CA ILE A 95 -10.21 7.97 -9.37
C ILE A 95 -11.27 7.96 -8.27
N GLY A 96 -11.96 9.08 -8.12
CA GLY A 96 -13.10 9.25 -7.23
C GLY A 96 -14.40 9.46 -8.01
N GLY A 97 -15.53 9.30 -7.32
CA GLY A 97 -16.87 9.47 -7.88
C GLY A 97 -17.87 8.54 -7.19
N ASP A 98 -19.02 9.10 -6.85
CA ASP A 98 -20.11 8.36 -6.19
C ASP A 98 -21.17 7.92 -7.20
N ARG A 99 -21.15 8.50 -8.42
CA ARG A 99 -22.04 8.13 -9.52
C ARG A 99 -21.28 7.52 -10.70
N PRO A 100 -21.91 6.59 -11.46
CA PRO A 100 -21.27 5.99 -12.64
C PRO A 100 -20.76 7.00 -13.67
N HIS A 101 -21.47 8.10 -13.92
CA HIS A 101 -21.04 9.10 -14.89
C HIS A 101 -19.79 9.86 -14.42
N GLU A 102 -19.69 10.20 -13.13
CA GLU A 102 -18.49 10.82 -12.54
C GLU A 102 -17.28 9.89 -12.66
N ILE A 103 -17.49 8.59 -12.44
CA ILE A 103 -16.46 7.56 -12.60
C ILE A 103 -16.02 7.45 -14.06
N ALA A 104 -16.94 7.47 -15.02
CA ALA A 104 -16.61 7.45 -16.44
C ALA A 104 -15.79 8.69 -16.85
N ASP A 105 -16.20 9.89 -16.41
CA ASP A 105 -15.48 11.13 -16.68
C ASP A 105 -14.06 11.10 -16.08
N ALA A 106 -13.91 10.64 -14.83
CA ALA A 106 -12.62 10.51 -14.17
C ALA A 106 -11.72 9.44 -14.83
N ALA A 107 -12.29 8.28 -15.18
CA ALA A 107 -11.58 7.21 -15.88
C ALA A 107 -11.09 7.67 -17.27
N ARG A 108 -11.94 8.38 -18.02
CA ARG A 108 -11.58 8.99 -19.30
C ARG A 108 -10.44 9.99 -19.16
N ALA A 109 -10.50 10.87 -18.15
CA ALA A 109 -9.41 11.82 -17.88
C ALA A 109 -8.08 11.12 -17.57
N ARG A 110 -8.09 9.99 -16.85
CA ARG A 110 -6.87 9.18 -16.62
C ARG A 110 -6.40 8.45 -17.88
N ARG A 111 -7.32 7.96 -18.72
CA ARG A 111 -6.97 7.36 -20.03
C ARG A 111 -6.25 8.37 -20.92
N GLU A 112 -6.75 9.60 -20.97
CA GLU A 112 -6.13 10.70 -21.75
C GLU A 112 -4.73 11.07 -21.23
N GLN A 113 -4.44 10.81 -19.96
CA GLN A 113 -3.09 10.92 -19.36
C GLN A 113 -2.19 9.70 -19.67
N GLY A 114 -2.70 8.69 -20.38
CA GLY A 114 -1.95 7.50 -20.77
C GLY A 114 -2.04 6.33 -19.79
N PHE A 115 -2.87 6.42 -18.75
CA PHE A 115 -3.13 5.28 -17.87
C PHE A 115 -3.99 4.23 -18.59
N SER A 116 -3.75 2.97 -18.27
CA SER A 116 -4.55 1.82 -18.72
C SER A 116 -5.27 1.12 -17.56
N ALA A 117 -5.05 1.58 -16.33
CA ALA A 117 -5.62 1.02 -15.13
C ALA A 117 -5.93 2.12 -14.11
N VAL A 118 -7.00 1.91 -13.35
CA VAL A 118 -7.41 2.77 -12.23
C VAL A 118 -7.68 1.98 -10.96
N LYS A 119 -7.52 2.64 -9.81
CA LYS A 119 -8.03 2.18 -8.52
C LYS A 119 -9.18 3.08 -8.08
N MET A 120 -10.25 2.49 -7.54
CA MET A 120 -11.41 3.23 -7.05
C MET A 120 -12.00 2.59 -5.78
N ASN A 121 -12.83 3.34 -5.05
CA ASN A 121 -13.43 2.85 -3.82
C ASN A 121 -14.69 1.99 -4.07
N ALA A 122 -14.80 0.87 -3.35
CA ALA A 122 -15.99 0.04 -3.29
C ALA A 122 -17.17 0.73 -2.59
N THR A 123 -16.88 1.67 -1.68
CA THR A 123 -17.89 2.45 -0.96
C THR A 123 -18.03 3.85 -1.59
N ALA A 124 -19.26 4.35 -1.68
CA ALA A 124 -19.50 5.78 -1.77
C ALA A 124 -19.38 6.35 -0.35
N GLU A 125 -18.83 7.55 -0.19
CA GLU A 125 -18.61 8.20 1.12
C GLU A 125 -17.76 7.38 2.14
N LEU A 126 -17.76 7.81 3.41
CA LEU A 126 -17.07 7.16 4.55
C LEU A 126 -17.88 6.01 5.19
N ASP A 127 -18.96 5.55 4.55
CA ASP A 127 -19.92 4.62 5.15
C ASP A 127 -19.50 3.14 5.03
N PHE A 128 -20.09 2.29 5.87
CA PHE A 128 -19.91 0.84 5.82
C PHE A 128 -20.91 0.18 4.87
N LEU A 129 -20.44 -0.73 4.02
CA LEU A 129 -21.32 -1.59 3.22
C LEU A 129 -21.99 -2.65 4.11
N GLY A 130 -23.19 -2.32 4.59
CA GLY A 130 -23.98 -3.16 5.51
C GLY A 130 -25.23 -3.82 4.93
N THR A 131 -25.58 -3.56 3.67
CA THR A 131 -26.78 -4.14 3.05
C THR A 131 -26.57 -4.53 1.59
N PRO A 132 -27.17 -5.65 1.12
CA PRO A 132 -27.09 -6.08 -0.28
C PRO A 132 -27.58 -5.03 -1.28
N LYS A 133 -28.47 -4.13 -0.85
CA LYS A 133 -29.06 -3.09 -1.71
C LYS A 133 -28.02 -2.15 -2.33
N LEU A 134 -26.88 -1.95 -1.67
CA LEU A 134 -25.81 -1.05 -2.11
C LEU A 134 -24.83 -1.72 -3.08
N LEU A 135 -24.85 -3.06 -3.21
CA LEU A 135 -23.85 -3.78 -4.00
C LEU A 135 -24.00 -3.54 -5.51
N ALA A 136 -25.24 -3.36 -5.99
CA ALA A 136 -25.51 -3.07 -7.39
C ALA A 136 -24.86 -1.75 -7.84
N ASP A 137 -24.84 -0.74 -6.97
CA ASP A 137 -24.23 0.56 -7.27
C ASP A 137 -22.72 0.44 -7.45
N VAL A 138 -22.06 -0.41 -6.66
CA VAL A 138 -20.63 -0.71 -6.81
C VAL A 138 -20.34 -1.34 -8.18
N VAL A 139 -21.14 -2.33 -8.58
CA VAL A 139 -21.04 -2.99 -9.89
C VAL A 139 -21.19 -1.99 -11.03
N GLN A 140 -22.19 -1.10 -10.96
CA GLN A 140 -22.41 -0.09 -12.00
C GLN A 140 -21.23 0.89 -12.12
N ARG A 141 -20.63 1.31 -11.00
CA ARG A 141 -19.47 2.19 -11.00
C ARG A 141 -18.23 1.51 -11.61
N VAL A 142 -17.98 0.25 -11.28
CA VAL A 142 -16.90 -0.53 -11.91
C VAL A 142 -17.11 -0.63 -13.42
N GLN A 143 -18.32 -0.99 -13.85
CA GLN A 143 -18.65 -1.11 -15.28
C GLN A 143 -18.47 0.22 -16.03
N ALA A 144 -18.75 1.36 -15.39
CA ALA A 144 -18.53 2.67 -16.00
C ALA A 144 -17.04 2.95 -16.26
N ALA A 145 -16.15 2.61 -15.31
CA ALA A 145 -14.71 2.73 -15.55
C ALA A 145 -14.22 1.78 -16.66
N GLN A 146 -14.71 0.53 -16.68
CA GLN A 146 -14.36 -0.45 -17.70
C GLN A 146 -14.89 -0.08 -19.09
N ALA A 147 -16.05 0.59 -19.17
CA ALA A 147 -16.59 1.10 -20.43
C ALA A 147 -15.68 2.15 -21.08
N GLU A 148 -14.85 2.84 -20.28
CA GLU A 148 -13.80 3.73 -20.77
C GLU A 148 -12.51 2.97 -21.13
N GLY A 149 -12.49 1.64 -21.11
CA GLY A 149 -11.36 0.80 -21.49
C GLY A 149 -10.29 0.67 -20.41
N MET A 150 -10.64 0.90 -19.15
CA MET A 150 -9.71 0.81 -18.03
C MET A 150 -9.77 -0.54 -17.33
N ASP A 151 -8.61 -1.10 -17.00
CA ASP A 151 -8.52 -2.14 -15.97
C ASP A 151 -8.83 -1.53 -14.58
N VAL A 152 -9.53 -2.25 -13.71
CA VAL A 152 -10.00 -1.70 -12.42
C VAL A 152 -9.49 -2.53 -11.24
N GLY A 153 -8.80 -1.89 -10.31
CA GLY A 153 -8.62 -2.35 -8.93
C GLY A 153 -9.69 -1.72 -8.03
N LEU A 154 -10.29 -2.50 -7.14
CA LEU A 154 -11.37 -2.03 -6.28
C LEU A 154 -10.98 -2.12 -4.81
N ASP A 155 -11.01 -0.99 -4.12
CA ASP A 155 -10.54 -0.83 -2.74
C ASP A 155 -11.70 -0.69 -1.76
N PHE A 156 -11.75 -1.58 -0.77
CA PHE A 156 -12.82 -1.67 0.21
C PHE A 156 -12.51 -0.92 1.50
N HIS A 157 -11.25 -0.52 1.74
CA HIS A 157 -10.79 0.16 2.96
C HIS A 157 -11.16 -0.56 4.27
N GLY A 158 -11.42 -1.87 4.23
CA GLY A 158 -12.00 -2.62 5.34
C GLY A 158 -13.40 -2.18 5.79
N ARG A 159 -14.09 -1.34 5.01
CA ARG A 159 -15.41 -0.73 5.34
C ARG A 159 -16.59 -1.55 4.84
N ILE A 160 -16.54 -2.87 5.04
CA ILE A 160 -17.58 -3.78 4.62
C ILE A 160 -17.79 -4.89 5.66
N HIS A 161 -19.05 -5.25 5.89
CA HIS A 161 -19.34 -6.43 6.70
C HIS A 161 -18.97 -7.71 5.93
N ARG A 162 -18.30 -8.66 6.60
CA ARG A 162 -17.85 -9.92 5.99
C ARG A 162 -18.90 -10.64 5.11
N PRO A 163 -20.19 -10.78 5.52
CA PRO A 163 -21.20 -11.35 4.64
C PRO A 163 -21.41 -10.58 3.33
N MET A 164 -21.32 -9.24 3.38
CA MET A 164 -21.43 -8.37 2.20
C MET A 164 -20.18 -8.47 1.32
N ALA A 165 -18.99 -8.55 1.91
CA ALA A 165 -17.75 -8.74 1.16
C ALA A 165 -17.78 -10.01 0.31
N LYS A 166 -18.29 -11.12 0.88
CA LYS A 166 -18.49 -12.38 0.14
C LYS A 166 -19.45 -12.23 -1.05
N GLN A 167 -20.58 -11.55 -0.84
CA GLN A 167 -21.57 -11.32 -1.89
C GLN A 167 -21.01 -10.41 -2.99
N LEU A 168 -20.37 -9.31 -2.60
CA LEU A 168 -19.80 -8.34 -3.53
C LEU A 168 -18.66 -8.96 -4.36
N ALA A 169 -17.76 -9.71 -3.73
CA ALA A 169 -16.69 -10.43 -4.44
C ALA A 169 -17.27 -11.34 -5.54
N LYS A 170 -18.34 -12.09 -5.25
CA LYS A 170 -19.02 -12.93 -6.25
C LYS A 170 -19.70 -12.15 -7.36
N LEU A 171 -20.26 -10.98 -7.07
CA LEU A 171 -20.88 -10.10 -8.08
C LEU A 171 -19.84 -9.45 -9.00
N LEU A 172 -18.64 -9.19 -8.48
CA LEU A 172 -17.53 -8.56 -9.20
C LEU A 172 -16.72 -9.57 -10.03
N GLU A 173 -16.71 -10.85 -9.64
CA GLU A 173 -15.95 -11.90 -10.31
C GLU A 173 -16.11 -11.91 -11.85
N PRO A 174 -17.33 -11.82 -12.43
CA PRO A 174 -17.48 -11.83 -13.89
C PRO A 174 -16.94 -10.58 -14.58
N LEU A 175 -16.65 -9.51 -13.84
CA LEU A 175 -16.11 -8.26 -14.39
C LEU A 175 -14.59 -8.32 -14.60
N GLY A 176 -13.89 -9.31 -14.03
CA GLY A 176 -12.44 -9.46 -14.22
C GLY A 176 -11.63 -8.28 -13.69
N LEU A 177 -11.79 -7.96 -12.40
CA LEU A 177 -11.00 -6.93 -11.74
C LEU A 177 -9.51 -7.29 -11.70
N LEU A 178 -8.63 -6.28 -11.67
CA LEU A 178 -7.20 -6.47 -11.41
C LEU A 178 -6.97 -7.04 -10.01
N PHE A 179 -7.71 -6.51 -9.03
CA PHE A 179 -7.68 -6.96 -7.65
C PHE A 179 -8.86 -6.41 -6.84
N ILE A 180 -9.15 -7.09 -5.75
CA ILE A 180 -9.95 -6.62 -4.62
C ILE A 180 -8.97 -6.28 -3.48
N GLU A 181 -8.92 -5.02 -3.09
CA GLU A 181 -8.03 -4.50 -2.04
C GLU A 181 -8.77 -4.32 -0.71
N GLU A 182 -8.10 -4.72 0.39
CA GLU A 182 -8.59 -4.65 1.78
C GLU A 182 -10.07 -5.08 1.96
N PRO A 183 -10.51 -6.26 1.45
CA PRO A 183 -11.91 -6.68 1.59
C PRO A 183 -12.33 -6.91 3.05
N LEU A 184 -11.35 -7.09 3.94
CA LEU A 184 -11.47 -7.05 5.39
C LEU A 184 -10.21 -6.44 5.97
N LEU A 185 -10.28 -6.02 7.24
CA LEU A 185 -9.13 -5.58 8.00
C LEU A 185 -8.09 -6.70 8.16
N SER A 186 -6.81 -6.33 8.12
CA SER A 186 -5.66 -7.25 8.17
C SER A 186 -5.62 -8.13 9.43
N GLU A 187 -6.23 -7.67 10.52
CA GLU A 187 -6.35 -8.39 11.78
C GLU A 187 -7.24 -9.65 11.67
N ASN A 188 -7.92 -9.85 10.55
CA ASN A 188 -8.80 -10.99 10.29
C ASN A 188 -8.29 -11.86 9.11
N PRO A 189 -7.11 -12.52 9.23
CA PRO A 189 -6.56 -13.34 8.17
C PRO A 189 -7.44 -14.54 7.81
N GLU A 190 -8.20 -15.08 8.76
CA GLU A 190 -9.14 -16.18 8.53
C GLU A 190 -10.32 -15.77 7.65
N GLY A 191 -10.83 -14.55 7.80
CA GLY A 191 -11.87 -13.98 6.96
C GLY A 191 -11.36 -13.68 5.56
N LEU A 192 -10.14 -13.12 5.45
CA LEU A 192 -9.49 -12.88 4.16
C LEU A 192 -9.30 -14.19 3.39
N ARG A 193 -8.83 -15.26 4.05
CA ARG A 193 -8.70 -16.59 3.45
C ARG A 193 -10.03 -17.15 2.96
N GLU A 194 -11.12 -16.94 3.71
CA GLU A 194 -12.44 -17.37 3.26
C GLU A 194 -12.85 -16.63 1.98
N ILE A 195 -12.67 -15.30 1.92
CA ILE A 195 -13.02 -14.51 0.74
C ILE A 195 -12.16 -14.91 -0.47
N ALA A 196 -10.85 -15.04 -0.29
CA ALA A 196 -9.92 -15.49 -1.33
C ALA A 196 -10.33 -16.88 -1.87
N GLY A 197 -10.79 -17.79 -1.01
CA GLY A 197 -11.28 -19.11 -1.44
C GLY A 197 -12.61 -19.11 -2.19
N LEU A 198 -13.32 -17.97 -2.27
CA LEU A 198 -14.60 -17.85 -2.98
C LEU A 198 -14.44 -17.37 -4.41
N VAL A 199 -13.36 -16.69 -4.77
CA VAL A 199 -13.20 -16.00 -6.05
C VAL A 199 -11.83 -16.26 -6.64
N SER A 200 -11.71 -16.14 -7.97
CA SER A 200 -10.41 -16.13 -8.65
C SER A 200 -9.86 -14.72 -8.83
N THR A 201 -10.68 -13.68 -8.59
CA THR A 201 -10.22 -12.29 -8.55
C THR A 201 -9.11 -12.13 -7.50
N PRO A 202 -7.94 -11.55 -7.88
CA PRO A 202 -6.81 -11.41 -6.96
C PRO A 202 -7.15 -10.59 -5.71
N ILE A 203 -6.61 -11.00 -4.55
CA ILE A 203 -6.73 -10.24 -3.30
C ILE A 203 -5.45 -9.44 -3.05
N ALA A 204 -5.61 -8.14 -2.81
CA ALA A 204 -4.55 -7.21 -2.45
C ALA A 204 -4.65 -6.75 -0.98
N LEU A 205 -3.49 -6.64 -0.32
CA LEU A 205 -3.38 -6.20 1.07
C LEU A 205 -1.97 -5.66 1.33
N GLY A 206 -1.80 -4.71 2.25
CA GLY A 206 -0.47 -4.38 2.76
C GLY A 206 -0.31 -3.01 3.39
N GLU A 207 -1.22 -2.07 3.11
CA GLU A 207 -1.10 -0.68 3.59
C GLU A 207 -1.02 -0.56 5.13
N ARG A 208 -1.65 -1.50 5.86
CA ARG A 208 -1.66 -1.58 7.33
C ARG A 208 -0.60 -2.50 7.93
N LEU A 209 0.34 -3.00 7.12
CA LEU A 209 1.41 -3.91 7.54
C LEU A 209 2.75 -3.17 7.54
N TYR A 210 3.47 -3.18 8.66
CA TYR A 210 4.57 -2.24 8.91
C TYR A 210 5.96 -2.88 8.86
N SER A 211 6.04 -4.20 8.81
CA SER A 211 7.29 -4.95 8.78
C SER A 211 7.12 -6.28 8.10
N ARG A 212 8.22 -6.91 7.68
CA ARG A 212 8.18 -8.28 7.11
C ARG A 212 7.43 -9.29 7.98
N TRP A 213 7.40 -9.07 9.30
CA TRP A 213 6.78 -9.97 10.25
C TRP A 213 5.26 -9.90 10.18
N ASP A 214 4.73 -8.75 9.77
CA ASP A 214 3.31 -8.54 9.54
C ASP A 214 2.88 -9.15 8.20
N PHE A 215 3.74 -9.10 7.18
CA PHE A 215 3.50 -9.75 5.88
C PHE A 215 3.62 -11.28 5.92
N LYS A 216 4.56 -11.82 6.70
CA LYS A 216 4.91 -13.25 6.73
C LYS A 216 3.70 -14.18 6.86
N PRO A 217 2.73 -13.97 7.79
CA PRO A 217 1.58 -14.87 7.92
C PRO A 217 0.69 -14.94 6.68
N PHE A 218 0.57 -13.86 5.91
CA PHE A 218 -0.23 -13.83 4.69
C PHE A 218 0.46 -14.54 3.54
N LEU A 219 1.78 -14.31 3.40
CA LEU A 219 2.62 -14.97 2.39
C LEU A 219 2.72 -16.49 2.64
N GLU A 220 3.01 -16.91 3.88
CA GLU A 220 3.11 -18.34 4.23
C GLU A 220 1.82 -19.12 3.99
N ARG A 221 0.67 -18.45 4.10
CA ARG A 221 -0.65 -19.07 3.96
C ARG A 221 -1.23 -18.92 2.56
N GLY A 222 -0.57 -18.17 1.66
CA GLY A 222 -1.07 -17.87 0.32
C GLY A 222 -2.45 -17.19 0.34
N ILE A 223 -2.68 -16.26 1.29
CA ILE A 223 -3.97 -15.58 1.45
C ILE A 223 -4.13 -14.42 0.45
N VAL A 224 -3.02 -13.80 0.08
CA VAL A 224 -2.96 -12.58 -0.73
C VAL A 224 -2.16 -12.86 -1.99
N ASP A 225 -2.62 -12.31 -3.11
CA ASP A 225 -1.99 -12.45 -4.42
C ASP A 225 -1.08 -11.25 -4.72
N ILE A 226 -1.41 -10.09 -4.14
CA ILE A 226 -0.68 -8.83 -4.32
C ILE A 226 -0.40 -8.22 -2.95
N ILE A 227 0.87 -8.02 -2.62
CA ILE A 227 1.25 -7.25 -1.43
C ILE A 227 1.50 -5.78 -1.77
N GLN A 228 1.07 -4.89 -0.87
CA GLN A 228 1.15 -3.43 -1.05
C GLN A 228 1.88 -2.77 0.13
N PRO A 229 3.17 -3.08 0.37
CA PRO A 229 3.94 -2.40 1.41
C PRO A 229 4.11 -0.91 1.08
N ASP A 230 3.76 -0.05 2.03
CA ASP A 230 3.98 1.38 1.90
C ASP A 230 5.41 1.76 2.28
N LEU A 231 6.13 2.45 1.39
CA LEU A 231 7.52 2.87 1.62
C LEU A 231 7.69 3.85 2.77
N SER A 232 6.64 4.58 3.15
CA SER A 232 6.62 5.54 4.25
C SER A 232 6.13 4.92 5.56
N HIS A 233 5.65 3.67 5.56
CA HIS A 233 5.17 2.98 6.78
C HIS A 233 5.82 1.62 7.05
N ALA A 234 6.37 0.95 6.03
CA ALA A 234 6.92 -0.39 6.12
C ALA A 234 8.45 -0.41 6.18
N GLY A 235 9.05 0.56 6.89
CA GLY A 235 10.48 0.60 7.22
C GLY A 235 11.39 1.09 6.09
N GLY A 236 10.87 1.86 5.14
CA GLY A 236 11.66 2.45 4.05
C GLY A 236 12.11 1.45 2.98
N LEU A 237 13.04 1.88 2.13
CA LEU A 237 13.63 1.08 1.06
C LEU A 237 14.31 -0.18 1.63
N SER A 238 15.01 -0.05 2.77
CA SER A 238 15.77 -1.14 3.36
C SER A 238 14.91 -2.32 3.79
N GLU A 239 13.73 -2.07 4.36
CA GLU A 239 12.79 -3.12 4.78
C GLU A 239 11.90 -3.56 3.61
N CYS A 240 11.37 -2.63 2.82
CA CYS A 240 10.51 -2.93 1.67
C CYS A 240 11.21 -3.80 0.61
N ARG A 241 12.52 -3.61 0.36
CA ARG A 241 13.28 -4.53 -0.50
C ARG A 241 13.21 -5.97 0.00
N LYS A 242 13.31 -6.14 1.30
CA LYS A 242 13.38 -7.45 1.93
C LYS A 242 11.97 -8.06 2.11
N ILE A 243 10.92 -7.24 2.18
CA ILE A 243 9.52 -7.66 2.04
C ILE A 243 9.28 -8.15 0.60
N ALA A 244 9.69 -7.38 -0.40
CA ALA A 244 9.58 -7.76 -1.82
C ALA A 244 10.37 -9.03 -2.18
N ALA A 245 11.49 -9.30 -1.50
CA ALA A 245 12.23 -10.55 -1.67
C ALA A 245 11.65 -11.76 -0.90
N MET A 246 10.74 -11.51 0.05
CA MET A 246 10.04 -12.55 0.81
C MET A 246 8.77 -13.04 0.08
N ALA A 247 8.14 -12.15 -0.68
CA ALA A 247 7.02 -12.46 -1.56
C ALA A 247 7.49 -13.20 -2.81
#